data_AF-A0A7R9I815-F1
#
_entry.id   AF-A0A7R9I815-F1
#
_cell.length_a   1.000
_cell.length_b   1.000
_cell.length_c   1.000
_cell.angle_alpha   90.00
_cell.angle_beta   90.00
_cell.angle_gamma   90.00
#
_symmetry.space_group_name_H-M   'P 1'
#
loop_
_entity.id
_entity.type
_entity.pdbx_description
1 polymer ?
#
loop_
_entity_poly.entity_id
_entity_poly.type
_entity_poly.pdbx_seq_one_letter_code
_entity_poly.pdbx_strand_id
1 'polypeptide(L)'
;MLTVNWPDEHVYYDGSMFSPVDIDSEKVTSREFPDMEYHYHFDSLPNSATLTNTGHTVQVALDDPDTPWFIRGGPLNSDYEFEQMHFHWGEDDSVGSEHRVNGAQ
;
A
#
# COMPACT_ATOMS: atom_id res chain seq x y z
N MET A 1 -20.29 -2.78 -0.09
CA MET A 1 -19.26 -3.84 -0.22
C MET A 1 -19.40 -4.51 -1.58
N LEU A 2 -18.52 -4.20 -2.54
CA LEU A 2 -18.36 -5.03 -3.71
C LEU A 2 -17.47 -6.20 -3.30
N THR A 3 -18.06 -7.38 -3.08
CA THR A 3 -17.30 -8.62 -3.14
C THR A 3 -16.80 -8.75 -4.56
N VAL A 4 -15.53 -8.43 -4.79
CA VAL A 4 -14.84 -8.84 -6.01
C VAL A 4 -14.89 -10.36 -5.98
N ASN A 5 -15.69 -10.95 -6.88
CA ASN A 5 -15.58 -12.37 -7.18
C ASN A 5 -14.20 -12.55 -7.82
N TRP A 6 -13.19 -12.79 -7.00
CA TRP A 6 -11.91 -13.28 -7.46
C TRP A 6 -12.20 -14.49 -8.35
N PRO A 7 -11.57 -14.61 -9.53
CA PRO A 7 -11.59 -15.87 -10.25
C PRO A 7 -11.12 -16.95 -9.26
N ASP A 8 -11.83 -18.07 -9.18
CA ASP A 8 -11.46 -19.27 -8.41
C ASP A 8 -10.14 -19.89 -8.96
N GLU A 9 -9.09 -19.10 -9.12
CA GLU A 9 -7.73 -19.60 -9.21
C GLU A 9 -7.27 -19.85 -7.78
N HIS A 10 -7.62 -21.02 -7.27
CA HIS A 10 -7.02 -21.60 -6.09
C HIS A 10 -5.51 -21.76 -6.32
N VAL A 11 -4.77 -20.69 -6.11
CA VAL A 11 -3.32 -20.76 -6.01
C VAL A 11 -3.01 -21.31 -4.63
N TYR A 12 -2.77 -22.62 -4.57
CA TYR A 12 -2.26 -23.30 -3.39
C TYR A 12 -0.85 -22.80 -3.08
N TYR A 13 -0.75 -21.84 -2.16
CA TYR A 13 0.52 -21.51 -1.50
C TYR A 13 0.61 -22.30 -0.19
N ASP A 14 1.75 -22.97 0.03
CA ASP A 14 2.03 -23.77 1.24
C ASP A 14 2.31 -22.93 2.50
N GLY A 15 2.14 -21.61 2.40
CA GLY A 15 2.19 -20.64 3.47
C GLY A 15 1.20 -19.52 3.20
N SER A 16 0.34 -19.23 4.16
CA SER A 16 -0.72 -18.22 4.07
C SER A 16 -0.16 -16.80 4.16
N MET A 17 0.46 -16.31 3.07
CA MET A 17 0.95 -14.93 2.93
C MET A 17 -0.04 -14.09 2.12
N PHE A 18 -1.29 -14.03 2.56
CA PHE A 18 -2.31 -13.17 1.95
C PHE A 18 -2.37 -11.84 2.70
N SER A 19 -2.54 -10.77 1.94
CA SER A 19 -2.94 -9.46 2.44
C SER A 19 -4.41 -9.20 2.07
N PRO A 20 -5.13 -8.35 2.82
CA PRO A 20 -4.69 -7.71 4.07
C PRO A 20 -4.68 -8.65 5.28
N VAL A 21 -4.09 -8.19 6.39
CA VAL A 21 -4.11 -8.87 7.70
C VAL A 21 -4.63 -7.95 8.82
N ASP A 22 -5.08 -8.56 9.91
CA ASP A 22 -5.30 -7.86 11.19
C ASP A 22 -4.00 -7.83 12.00
N ILE A 23 -3.52 -6.63 12.29
CA ILE A 23 -2.29 -6.40 13.06
C ILE A 23 -2.67 -6.43 14.54
N ASP A 24 -2.48 -7.60 15.14
CA ASP A 24 -2.59 -7.80 16.59
C ASP A 24 -1.34 -7.25 17.29
N SER A 25 -1.46 -6.06 17.87
CA SER A 25 -0.37 -5.34 18.53
C SER A 25 0.21 -6.06 19.76
N GLU A 26 -0.45 -7.08 20.31
CA GLU A 26 0.09 -7.93 21.38
C GLU A 26 0.94 -9.08 20.84
N LYS A 27 0.76 -9.45 19.57
CA LYS A 27 1.47 -10.56 18.90
C LYS A 27 2.58 -10.11 17.96
N VAL A 28 2.72 -8.81 17.68
CA VAL A 28 3.83 -8.30 16.87
C VAL A 28 5.17 -8.50 17.59
N THR A 29 6.20 -8.81 16.82
CA THR A 29 7.58 -8.88 17.33
C THR A 29 8.32 -7.60 16.98
N SER A 30 8.88 -6.92 17.99
CA SER A 30 9.74 -5.76 17.75
C SER A 30 11.01 -6.19 17.02
N ARG A 31 11.36 -5.45 15.97
CA ARG A 31 12.57 -5.69 15.18
C ARG A 31 13.17 -4.35 14.78
N GLU A 32 14.47 -4.24 15.00
CA GLU A 32 15.24 -3.08 14.58
C GLU A 32 15.54 -3.18 13.09
N PHE A 33 15.31 -2.09 12.38
CA PHE A 33 15.62 -1.88 10.98
C PHE A 33 16.34 -0.54 10.82
N PRO A 34 17.10 -0.33 9.73
CA PRO A 34 17.47 1.02 9.32
C PRO A 34 16.22 1.90 9.19
N ASP A 35 16.39 3.21 9.35
CA ASP A 35 15.29 4.16 9.15
C ASP A 35 14.66 3.98 7.76
N MET A 36 13.35 4.13 7.67
CA MET A 36 12.68 4.21 6.38
C MET A 36 12.96 5.59 5.77
N GLU A 37 13.48 5.60 4.55
CA GLU A 37 13.81 6.81 3.82
C GLU A 37 12.85 7.01 2.66
N TYR A 38 12.29 8.22 2.55
CA TYR A 38 11.34 8.61 1.51
C TYR A 38 11.98 9.71 0.65
N HIS A 39 12.55 9.33 -0.49
CA HIS A 39 13.28 10.27 -1.33
C HIS A 39 12.29 11.09 -2.16
N TYR A 40 12.34 12.42 -2.07
CA TYR A 40 11.48 13.39 -2.77
C TYR A 40 10.00 13.46 -2.34
N HIS A 41 9.47 12.44 -1.66
CA HIS A 41 8.04 12.31 -1.35
C HIS A 41 7.45 13.43 -0.48
N PHE A 42 8.24 14.08 0.39
CA PHE A 42 7.74 15.11 1.32
C PHE A 42 8.35 16.50 1.12
N ASP A 43 9.52 16.58 0.48
CA ASP A 43 10.28 17.81 0.31
C ASP A 43 10.24 18.34 -1.13
N SER A 44 9.51 17.66 -2.02
CA SER A 44 9.39 18.03 -3.44
C SER A 44 7.97 17.81 -3.94
N LEU A 45 7.61 18.52 -5.00
CA LEU A 45 6.35 18.33 -5.72
C LEU A 45 6.67 17.74 -7.10
N PRO A 46 5.88 16.77 -7.59
CA PRO A 46 6.00 16.29 -8.95
C PRO A 46 5.61 17.41 -9.92
N ASN A 47 6.13 17.34 -11.15
CA ASN A 47 5.75 18.26 -12.23
C ASN A 47 4.22 18.27 -12.44
N SER A 48 3.63 17.08 -12.48
CA SER A 48 2.18 16.87 -12.47
C SER A 48 1.86 15.45 -11.97
N ALA A 49 0.58 15.20 -11.73
CA ALA A 49 0.08 13.87 -11.43
C ALA A 49 -1.21 13.59 -12.22
N THR A 50 -1.35 12.36 -12.68
CA THR A 50 -2.55 11.88 -13.38
C THR A 50 -3.40 11.05 -12.43
N LEU A 51 -4.68 11.43 -12.32
CA LEU A 51 -5.68 10.71 -11.53
C LEU A 51 -6.60 9.93 -12.46
N THR A 52 -6.66 8.62 -12.28
CA THR A 52 -7.47 7.71 -13.10
C THR A 52 -8.50 6.98 -12.25
N ASN A 53 -9.78 7.11 -12.60
CA ASN A 53 -10.81 6.20 -12.10
C ASN A 53 -10.71 4.88 -12.87
N THR A 54 -10.27 3.82 -12.21
CA THR A 54 -10.06 2.50 -12.83
C THR A 54 -11.33 1.64 -12.87
N GLY A 55 -12.45 2.15 -12.34
CA GLY A 55 -13.65 1.36 -12.03
C GLY A 55 -13.58 0.64 -10.68
N HIS A 56 -12.41 0.59 -10.05
CA HIS A 56 -12.20 -0.04 -8.73
C HIS A 56 -11.71 0.95 -7.67
N THR A 57 -10.89 1.93 -8.07
CA THR A 57 -10.29 2.91 -7.17
C THR A 57 -9.94 4.19 -7.95
N VAL A 58 -9.43 5.20 -7.25
CA VAL A 58 -8.69 6.31 -7.84
C VAL A 58 -7.21 5.97 -7.77
N GLN A 59 -6.60 5.75 -8.93
CA GLN A 59 -5.16 5.57 -9.07
C GLN A 59 -4.49 6.91 -9.35
N VAL A 60 -3.39 7.21 -8.64
CA VAL A 60 -2.55 8.38 -8.81
C VAL A 60 -1.19 7.92 -9.33
N ALA A 61 -0.79 8.44 -10.48
CA ALA A 61 0.56 8.27 -11.03
C ALA A 61 1.25 9.64 -11.13
N LEU A 62 2.56 9.67 -10.91
CA LEU A 62 3.36 10.89 -11.01
C LEU A 62 3.90 11.05 -12.43
N ASP A 63 3.63 12.20 -13.03
CA ASP A 63 4.13 12.56 -14.35
C ASP A 63 5.41 13.39 -14.18
N ASP A 64 6.46 12.75 -13.66
CA ASP A 64 7.73 13.42 -13.31
C ASP A 64 8.96 12.55 -13.67
N PRO A 65 9.28 12.43 -14.98
CA PRO A 65 10.29 11.48 -15.47
C PRO A 65 11.73 11.83 -15.07
N ASP A 66 11.98 13.06 -14.60
CA ASP A 66 13.31 13.54 -14.23
C ASP A 66 13.63 13.30 -12.75
N THR A 67 12.63 12.89 -11.94
CA THR A 67 12.78 12.66 -10.50
C THR A 67 12.58 11.17 -10.19
N PRO A 68 13.58 10.49 -9.61
CA PRO A 68 13.40 9.12 -9.13
C PRO A 68 12.73 9.13 -7.76
N TRP A 69 11.41 9.04 -7.73
CA TRP A 69 10.64 8.87 -6.50
C TRP A 69 10.84 7.45 -5.98
N PHE A 70 11.52 7.25 -4.86
CA PHE A 70 11.71 5.89 -4.31
C PHE A 70 11.72 5.88 -2.78
N ILE A 71 11.48 4.69 -2.24
CA ILE A 71 11.68 4.37 -0.82
C ILE A 71 12.83 3.38 -0.64
N ARG A 72 13.53 3.47 0.50
CA ARG A 72 14.57 2.51 0.89
C ARG A 72 14.70 2.42 2.40
N GLY A 73 15.54 1.51 2.89
CA GLY A 73 15.70 1.27 4.32
C GLY A 73 14.56 0.43 4.90
N GLY A 74 14.34 0.49 6.21
CA GLY A 74 13.37 -0.39 6.86
C GLY A 74 13.67 -1.88 6.57
N PRO A 75 12.65 -2.70 6.25
CA PRO A 75 12.84 -4.10 5.87
C PRO A 75 13.24 -4.33 4.40
N LEU A 76 13.44 -3.27 3.62
CA LEU A 76 13.70 -3.38 2.17
C LEU A 76 15.16 -3.73 1.90
N ASN A 77 15.38 -4.60 0.90
CA ASN A 77 16.74 -5.02 0.48
C ASN A 77 17.31 -4.18 -0.68
N SER A 78 16.53 -3.26 -1.24
CA SER A 78 16.88 -2.42 -2.37
C SER A 78 16.07 -1.14 -2.35
N ASP A 79 16.31 -0.28 -3.33
CA ASP A 79 15.50 0.91 -3.58
C ASP A 79 14.27 0.48 -4.39
N TYR A 80 13.09 0.95 -3.99
CA TYR A 80 11.82 0.66 -4.65
C TYR A 80 11.22 1.94 -5.21
N GLU A 81 11.17 2.04 -6.53
CA GLU A 81 10.62 3.20 -7.24
C GLU A 81 9.09 3.25 -7.11
N PHE A 82 8.57 4.45 -6.95
CA PHE A 82 7.14 4.74 -6.92
C PHE A 82 6.57 4.59 -8.32
N GLU A 83 5.61 3.69 -8.48
CA GLU A 83 4.84 3.53 -9.72
C GLU A 83 3.50 4.28 -9.63
N GLN A 84 2.73 4.01 -8.57
CA GLN A 84 1.41 4.58 -8.33
C GLN A 84 1.00 4.48 -6.86
N MET A 85 -0.02 5.24 -6.47
CA MET A 85 -0.82 4.97 -5.27
C MET A 85 -2.30 4.87 -5.61
N HIS A 86 -3.05 4.21 -4.75
CA HIS A 86 -4.50 4.15 -4.82
C HIS A 86 -5.09 3.98 -3.43
N PHE A 87 -6.41 4.12 -3.33
CA PHE A 87 -7.11 4.15 -2.05
C PHE A 87 -8.14 3.03 -1.95
N HIS A 88 -8.38 2.59 -0.72
CA HIS A 88 -9.53 1.78 -0.33
C HIS A 88 -10.32 2.60 0.69
N TRP A 89 -11.65 2.66 0.53
CA TRP A 89 -12.52 3.42 1.40
C TRP A 89 -13.89 2.75 1.51
N GLY A 90 -14.60 3.04 2.60
CA GLY A 90 -15.92 2.50 2.88
C GLY A 90 -17.04 3.46 2.56
N GLU A 91 -18.25 3.06 2.95
CA GLU A 91 -19.44 3.90 2.80
C GLU A 91 -19.52 5.01 3.85
N ASP A 92 -18.85 4.82 4.99
CA ASP A 92 -18.75 5.76 6.09
C ASP A 92 -17.42 5.60 6.82
N ASP A 93 -17.21 6.41 7.87
CA ASP A 93 -15.96 6.48 8.63
C ASP A 93 -15.68 5.25 9.52
N SER A 94 -16.58 4.26 9.57
CA SER A 94 -16.42 3.04 10.38
C SER A 94 -15.82 1.85 9.62
N VAL A 95 -15.72 1.95 8.30
CA VAL A 95 -15.25 0.87 7.41
C VAL A 95 -14.44 1.43 6.26
N GLY A 96 -13.58 0.61 5.65
CA GLY A 96 -12.91 0.97 4.39
C GLY A 96 -11.44 0.63 4.30
N SER A 97 -10.75 0.51 5.43
CA SER A 97 -9.40 -0.01 5.49
C SER A 97 -9.37 -1.49 5.10
N GLU A 98 -8.32 -1.91 4.41
CA GLU A 98 -8.09 -3.32 4.15
C GLU A 98 -7.45 -4.00 5.36
N HIS A 99 -6.33 -3.44 5.85
CA HIS A 99 -5.68 -3.88 7.08
C HIS A 99 -6.44 -3.37 8.31
N ARG A 100 -6.38 -4.14 9.39
CA ARG A 100 -6.97 -3.79 10.68
C ARG A 100 -5.90 -3.68 11.76
N VAL A 101 -6.22 -2.99 12.84
CA VAL A 101 -5.38 -2.96 14.05
C VAL A 101 -6.22 -3.40 15.23
N ASN A 102 -5.86 -4.51 15.86
CA ASN A 102 -6.62 -5.14 16.95
C ASN A 102 -8.11 -5.32 16.60
N GLY A 103 -8.40 -5.68 15.34
CA GLY A 103 -9.75 -5.87 14.80
C GLY A 103 -10.49 -4.58 14.40
N ALA A 104 -9.95 -3.40 14.68
CA ALA A 104 -10.53 -2.13 14.26
C ALA A 104 -10.23 -1.83 12.78
N GLN A 105 -11.20 -1.26 12.08
CA GLN A 105 -11.07 -0.71 10.73
C GLN A 105 -10.92 0.80 10.76
#